data_AF-A0A1G2VG62-F1
#
_entry.id   AF-A0A1G2VG62-F1
#
_cell.length_a   1.000
_cell.length_b   1.000
_cell.length_c   1.000
_cell.angle_alpha   90.00
_cell.angle_beta   90.00
_cell.angle_gamma   90.00
#
_symmetry.space_group_name_H-M   'P 1'
#
loop_
_entity.id
_entity.type
_entity.pdbx_description
1 polymer ?
#
loop_
_entity_poly.entity_id
_entity_poly.type
_entity_poly.pdbx_seq_one_letter_code
_entity_poly.pdbx_strand_id
1 'polypeptide(L)'
;MSEQASQNKKITAGLILNWIFGVLFALTGIASVFSEPIPGLVMLIMATVLLPPIVKLIEQKSNFKLTRIIKAIIIIVGLIVFSATVDTSKVSTTQQIESQKEEQQTTDEENDTADTDTSEQLNEEQPQSETDVQTDNEEKTEAIPTTDTVSAIENAINTTGDYEVTVWTMNGDFANAESSPPFEVIVNTTASQIQDCFDAKNKLFNVMEAVYSNNALKNNVARIKFTAWGQLKASLGVQDTGFDWSASGPSNFWKILQQYKSYEDESGSLDQRTYGVRINNSCE
;
A
#
# COMPACT_ATOMS: atom_id res chain seq x y z
N MET A 1 27.36 -61.90 -12.93
CA MET A 1 27.14 -60.88 -11.88
C MET A 1 26.43 -59.71 -12.53
N SER A 2 25.21 -59.42 -12.11
CA SER A 2 24.40 -58.29 -12.60
C SER A 2 24.04 -57.43 -11.41
N GLU A 3 24.82 -56.38 -11.22
CA GLU A 3 24.72 -55.48 -10.07
C GLU A 3 23.55 -54.52 -10.27
N GLN A 4 22.43 -54.77 -9.60
CA GLN A 4 21.31 -53.83 -9.57
C GLN A 4 21.63 -52.68 -8.62
N ALA A 5 22.19 -51.60 -9.18
CA ALA A 5 22.38 -50.34 -8.47
C ALA A 5 21.01 -49.78 -8.03
N SER A 6 20.73 -49.84 -6.73
CA SER A 6 19.54 -49.22 -6.13
C SER A 6 19.58 -47.70 -6.32
N GLN A 7 18.80 -47.21 -7.29
CA GLN A 7 18.55 -45.80 -7.54
C GLN A 7 17.77 -45.22 -6.35
N ASN A 8 18.50 -44.84 -5.30
CA ASN A 8 17.95 -44.25 -4.10
C ASN A 8 17.45 -42.83 -4.41
N LYS A 9 16.24 -42.76 -4.95
CA LYS A 9 15.57 -41.56 -5.44
C LYS A 9 15.34 -40.61 -4.27
N LYS A 10 16.27 -39.67 -4.06
CA LYS A 10 16.18 -38.60 -3.07
C LYS A 10 14.82 -37.91 -3.19
N ILE A 11 13.90 -38.23 -2.28
CA ILE A 11 12.62 -37.55 -2.19
C ILE A 11 12.92 -36.18 -1.59
N THR A 12 13.05 -35.17 -2.44
CA THR A 12 13.21 -33.78 -2.02
C THR A 12 12.05 -33.42 -1.09
N ALA A 13 12.32 -32.84 0.08
CA ALA A 13 11.27 -32.53 1.06
C ALA A 13 10.11 -31.70 0.47
N GLY A 14 10.41 -30.79 -0.46
CA GLY A 14 9.40 -30.03 -1.21
C GLY A 14 8.43 -30.87 -2.05
N LEU A 15 8.79 -32.10 -2.46
CA LEU A 15 7.88 -33.01 -3.16
C LEU A 15 6.83 -33.59 -2.19
N ILE A 16 7.23 -33.90 -0.96
CA ILE A 16 6.35 -34.37 0.12
C ILE A 16 5.44 -33.21 0.54
N LEU A 17 6.02 -32.01 0.72
CA LEU A 17 5.29 -30.82 1.13
C LEU A 17 4.22 -30.42 0.11
N ASN A 18 4.55 -30.42 -1.19
CA ASN A 18 3.57 -30.22 -2.27
C ASN A 18 2.47 -31.29 -2.29
N TRP A 19 2.78 -32.53 -1.89
CA TRP A 19 1.78 -33.60 -1.77
C TRP A 19 0.83 -33.35 -0.61
N ILE A 20 1.34 -32.95 0.56
CA ILE A 20 0.54 -32.64 1.75
C ILE A 20 -0.42 -31.47 1.44
N PHE A 21 0.10 -30.34 0.94
CA PHE A 21 -0.74 -29.20 0.58
C PHE A 21 -1.69 -29.50 -0.58
N GLY A 22 -1.25 -30.28 -1.58
CA GLY A 22 -2.09 -30.66 -2.72
C GLY A 22 -3.27 -31.57 -2.33
N VAL A 23 -3.06 -32.51 -1.41
CA VAL A 23 -4.14 -33.35 -0.85
C VAL A 23 -5.05 -32.54 0.07
N LEU A 24 -4.49 -31.64 0.90
CA LEU A 24 -5.28 -30.76 1.76
C LEU A 24 -6.22 -29.88 0.93
N PHE A 25 -5.70 -29.18 -0.10
CA PHE A 25 -6.50 -28.35 -1.00
C PHE A 25 -7.49 -29.15 -1.86
N ALA A 26 -7.17 -30.40 -2.22
CA ALA A 26 -8.14 -31.27 -2.89
C ALA A 26 -9.33 -31.59 -1.97
N LEU A 27 -9.08 -31.99 -0.73
CA LEU A 27 -10.13 -32.35 0.22
C LEU A 27 -10.98 -31.14 0.63
N THR A 28 -10.35 -30.01 0.95
CA THR A 28 -11.07 -28.77 1.29
C THR A 28 -11.81 -28.20 0.09
N GLY A 29 -11.22 -28.25 -1.11
CA GLY A 29 -11.87 -27.83 -2.36
C GLY A 29 -13.11 -28.66 -2.68
N ILE A 30 -13.02 -30.00 -2.61
CA ILE A 30 -14.17 -30.90 -2.82
C ILE A 30 -15.29 -30.60 -1.81
N ALA A 31 -14.97 -30.44 -0.53
CA ALA A 31 -15.97 -30.11 0.49
C ALA A 31 -16.58 -28.71 0.28
N SER A 32 -15.75 -27.73 -0.08
CA SER A 32 -16.17 -26.34 -0.29
C SER A 32 -17.04 -26.16 -1.54
N VAL A 33 -16.80 -26.90 -2.63
CA VAL A 33 -17.62 -26.81 -3.87
C VAL A 33 -19.12 -27.02 -3.62
N PHE A 34 -19.50 -27.84 -2.63
CA PHE A 34 -20.92 -28.08 -2.30
C PHE A 34 -21.57 -26.96 -1.46
N SER A 35 -20.78 -26.11 -0.81
CA SER A 35 -21.25 -25.03 0.06
C SER A 35 -21.10 -23.66 -0.61
N GLU A 36 -19.92 -23.39 -1.16
CA GLU A 36 -19.50 -22.12 -1.75
C GLU A 36 -18.70 -22.44 -3.03
N PRO A 37 -19.35 -22.46 -4.22
CA PRO A 37 -18.77 -23.07 -5.42
C PRO A 37 -17.55 -22.33 -5.97
N ILE A 38 -17.43 -21.02 -5.71
CA ILE A 38 -16.31 -20.18 -6.17
C ILE A 38 -15.01 -20.52 -5.42
N PRO A 39 -14.90 -20.36 -4.08
CA PRO A 39 -13.68 -20.72 -3.35
C PRO A 39 -13.34 -22.22 -3.47
N GLY A 40 -14.33 -23.10 -3.53
CA GLY A 40 -14.12 -24.53 -3.76
C GLY A 40 -13.47 -24.84 -5.12
N LEU A 41 -13.92 -24.19 -6.20
CA LEU A 41 -13.33 -24.36 -7.53
C LEU A 41 -11.89 -23.81 -7.59
N VAL A 42 -11.62 -22.69 -6.93
CA VAL A 42 -10.26 -22.12 -6.82
C VAL A 42 -9.33 -23.07 -6.06
N MET A 43 -9.77 -23.65 -4.95
CA MET A 43 -9.03 -24.68 -4.20
C MET A 43 -8.79 -25.97 -5.01
N LEU A 44 -9.74 -26.38 -5.86
CA LEU A 44 -9.50 -27.49 -6.78
C LEU A 44 -8.43 -27.16 -7.84
N ILE A 45 -8.47 -25.96 -8.43
CA ILE A 45 -7.44 -25.52 -9.38
C ILE A 45 -6.05 -25.53 -8.70
N MET A 46 -5.94 -25.07 -7.45
CA MET A 46 -4.71 -25.19 -6.65
C MET A 46 -4.22 -26.62 -6.53
N ALA A 47 -5.10 -27.54 -6.14
CA ALA A 47 -4.75 -28.95 -5.99
C ALA A 47 -4.17 -29.54 -7.28
N THR A 48 -4.71 -29.18 -8.46
CA THR A 48 -4.17 -29.65 -9.75
C THR A 48 -2.74 -29.18 -10.05
N VAL A 49 -2.37 -27.98 -9.58
CA VAL A 49 -1.04 -27.38 -9.79
C VAL A 49 0.00 -27.93 -8.81
N LEU A 50 -0.42 -28.22 -7.57
CA LEU A 50 0.43 -28.79 -6.54
C LEU A 50 0.72 -30.28 -6.78
N LEU A 51 -0.28 -31.06 -7.21
CA LEU A 51 -0.18 -32.52 -7.33
C LEU A 51 0.68 -32.96 -8.53
N PRO A 52 1.86 -33.58 -8.31
CA PRO A 52 2.74 -34.02 -9.39
C PRO A 52 2.13 -34.98 -10.43
N PRO A 53 1.19 -35.90 -10.06
CA PRO A 53 0.51 -36.74 -11.05
C PRO A 53 -0.33 -35.93 -12.04
N ILE A 54 -1.03 -34.89 -11.57
CA ILE A 54 -1.96 -34.11 -12.39
C ILE A 54 -1.17 -33.21 -13.34
N VAL A 55 -0.13 -32.53 -12.84
CA VAL A 55 0.75 -31.73 -13.71
C VAL A 55 1.37 -32.57 -14.82
N LYS A 56 1.80 -33.80 -14.55
CA LYS A 56 2.33 -34.70 -15.61
C LYS A 56 1.30 -35.05 -16.69
N LEU A 57 0.04 -35.24 -16.32
CA LEU A 57 -1.04 -35.49 -17.29
C LEU A 57 -1.32 -34.24 -18.14
N ILE A 58 -1.21 -33.04 -17.54
CA ILE A 58 -1.35 -31.76 -18.25
C ILE A 58 -0.16 -31.56 -19.20
N GLU A 59 1.08 -31.74 -18.75
CA GLU A 59 2.31 -31.61 -19.57
C GLU A 59 2.43 -32.66 -20.68
N GLN A 60 1.73 -33.79 -20.57
CA GLN A 60 1.64 -34.80 -21.62
C GLN A 60 0.57 -34.47 -22.68
N LYS A 61 -0.51 -33.75 -22.30
CA LYS A 61 -1.62 -33.40 -23.19
C LYS A 61 -1.50 -32.01 -23.81
N SER A 62 -0.82 -31.10 -23.12
CA SER A 62 -0.46 -29.76 -23.56
C SER A 62 1.06 -29.68 -23.62
N ASN A 63 1.62 -29.19 -24.74
CA ASN A 63 3.07 -29.06 -24.94
C ASN A 63 3.74 -27.96 -24.06
N PHE A 64 3.10 -27.59 -22.96
CA PHE A 64 3.43 -26.46 -22.11
C PHE A 64 3.98 -26.95 -20.77
N LYS A 65 5.28 -26.73 -20.52
CA LYS A 65 5.93 -27.10 -19.25
C LYS A 65 5.46 -26.15 -18.15
N LEU A 66 4.86 -26.66 -17.07
CA LEU A 66 4.55 -25.82 -15.91
C LEU A 66 5.83 -25.56 -15.12
N THR A 67 6.52 -24.48 -15.49
CA THR A 67 7.72 -24.02 -14.78
C THR A 67 7.39 -23.69 -13.33
N ARG A 68 8.39 -23.77 -12.45
CA ARG A 68 8.24 -23.52 -11.00
C ARG A 68 7.64 -22.13 -10.71
N ILE A 69 7.95 -21.15 -11.56
CA ILE A 69 7.45 -19.77 -11.48
C ILE A 69 5.95 -19.71 -11.80
N ILE A 70 5.51 -20.34 -12.89
CA ILE A 70 4.09 -20.38 -13.30
C ILE A 70 3.23 -21.04 -12.21
N LYS A 71 3.73 -22.10 -11.58
CA LYS A 71 3.05 -22.73 -10.43
C LYS A 71 2.90 -21.76 -9.26
N ALA A 72 3.95 -21.01 -8.93
CA ALA A 72 3.90 -20.02 -7.84
C ALA A 72 2.91 -18.88 -8.15
N ILE A 73 2.88 -18.38 -9.39
CA ILE A 73 1.92 -17.34 -9.81
C ILE A 73 0.48 -17.83 -9.64
N ILE A 74 0.15 -19.04 -10.12
CA ILE A 74 -1.20 -19.59 -9.95
C ILE A 74 -1.56 -19.72 -8.47
N ILE A 75 -0.60 -20.15 -7.63
CA ILE A 75 -0.77 -20.26 -6.18
C ILE A 75 -1.04 -18.91 -5.50
N ILE A 76 -0.32 -17.86 -5.88
CA ILE A 76 -0.53 -16.51 -5.33
C ILE A 76 -1.89 -15.96 -5.76
N VAL A 77 -2.21 -16.03 -7.06
CA VAL A 77 -3.45 -15.47 -7.62
C VAL A 77 -4.70 -16.10 -6.99
N GLY A 78 -4.78 -17.43 -6.90
CA GLY A 78 -5.95 -18.05 -6.29
C GLY A 78 -5.96 -18.01 -4.76
N LEU A 79 -4.84 -17.76 -4.07
CA LEU A 79 -4.88 -17.41 -2.64
C LEU A 79 -5.51 -16.03 -2.44
N ILE A 80 -5.20 -15.05 -3.30
CA ILE A 80 -5.86 -13.74 -3.30
C ILE A 80 -7.37 -13.91 -3.56
N VAL A 81 -7.76 -14.60 -4.64
CA VAL A 81 -9.18 -14.85 -4.95
C VAL A 81 -9.89 -15.62 -3.83
N PHE A 82 -9.26 -16.64 -3.24
CA PHE A 82 -9.81 -17.36 -2.09
C PHE A 82 -10.02 -16.42 -0.90
N SER A 83 -9.00 -15.63 -0.51
CA SER A 83 -9.10 -14.67 0.60
C SER A 83 -10.18 -13.59 0.40
N ALA A 84 -10.44 -13.18 -0.84
CA ALA A 84 -11.50 -12.24 -1.19
C ALA A 84 -12.91 -12.86 -1.28
N THR A 85 -13.02 -14.20 -1.28
CA THR A 85 -14.29 -14.93 -1.45
C THR A 85 -14.73 -15.74 -0.23
N VAL A 86 -13.89 -15.88 0.80
CA VAL A 86 -14.27 -16.49 2.07
C VAL A 86 -14.91 -15.46 3.01
N ASP A 87 -16.18 -15.65 3.33
CA ASP A 87 -16.87 -14.87 4.36
C ASP A 87 -16.27 -15.22 5.74
N THR A 88 -15.40 -14.33 6.26
CA THR A 88 -14.73 -14.48 7.57
C THR A 88 -15.71 -14.61 8.76
N SER A 89 -16.99 -14.31 8.55
CA SER A 89 -18.09 -14.41 9.50
C SER A 89 -18.39 -15.83 10.04
N LYS A 90 -17.76 -16.90 9.51
CA LYS A 90 -18.03 -18.30 9.90
C LYS A 90 -16.91 -19.00 10.67
N VAL A 91 -15.95 -18.26 11.26
CA VAL A 91 -14.99 -18.82 12.23
C VAL A 91 -15.21 -18.19 13.61
N SER A 92 -16.30 -18.59 14.25
CA SER A 92 -16.52 -18.43 15.70
C SER A 92 -16.47 -19.80 16.38
N THR A 93 -15.98 -19.84 17.62
CA THR A 93 -15.85 -21.03 18.49
C THR A 93 -14.61 -21.90 18.25
N THR A 94 -13.50 -21.56 18.92
CA THR A 94 -12.90 -22.36 20.03
C THR A 94 -11.50 -21.83 20.36
N GLN A 95 -11.39 -20.70 21.10
CA GLN A 95 -10.26 -20.32 21.98
C GLN A 95 -10.43 -18.88 22.55
N GLN A 96 -11.55 -18.60 23.22
CA GLN A 96 -11.64 -17.44 24.12
C GLN A 96 -12.79 -17.60 25.12
N ILE A 97 -12.58 -18.47 26.11
CA ILE A 97 -13.36 -18.50 27.36
C ILE A 97 -12.38 -18.57 28.52
N GLU A 98 -11.65 -17.48 28.75
CA GLU A 98 -11.20 -17.00 30.06
C GLU A 98 -10.58 -15.60 29.87
N SER A 99 -10.67 -14.77 30.91
CA SER A 99 -10.14 -13.38 30.95
C SER A 99 -10.87 -12.32 30.12
N GLN A 100 -12.12 -12.01 30.50
CA GLN A 100 -12.58 -10.62 30.72
C GLN A 100 -13.99 -10.60 31.36
N LYS A 101 -14.02 -10.53 32.70
CA LYS A 101 -15.23 -10.18 33.47
C LYS A 101 -14.87 -9.41 34.73
N GLU A 102 -14.39 -8.19 34.50
CA GLU A 102 -14.22 -7.03 35.38
C GLU A 102 -13.60 -5.99 34.43
N GLU A 103 -14.07 -4.74 34.30
CA GLU A 103 -14.88 -3.95 35.21
C GLU A 103 -15.64 -2.86 34.41
N GLN A 104 -16.96 -2.73 34.58
CA GLN A 104 -17.71 -1.57 34.09
C GLN A 104 -18.99 -1.37 34.90
N GLN A 105 -19.01 -0.38 35.79
CA GLN A 105 -20.25 0.22 36.29
C GLN A 105 -20.09 1.70 36.68
N THR A 106 -20.87 2.54 36.00
CA THR A 106 -21.21 3.95 36.26
C THR A 106 -22.58 4.03 36.98
N THR A 107 -23.02 5.12 37.64
CA THR A 107 -22.46 6.47 37.89
C THR A 107 -22.70 6.82 39.39
N ASP A 108 -22.38 8.00 39.96
CA ASP A 108 -23.23 9.19 40.22
C ASP A 108 -22.66 9.85 41.52
N GLU A 109 -22.71 11.15 41.86
CA GLU A 109 -23.28 12.37 41.25
C GLU A 109 -22.62 13.65 41.86
N GLU A 110 -23.16 14.84 41.52
CA GLU A 110 -23.10 16.13 42.27
C GLU A 110 -21.96 17.16 42.00
N ASN A 111 -22.12 17.87 40.88
CA ASN A 111 -22.50 19.31 40.78
C ASN A 111 -21.89 20.36 41.76
N ASP A 112 -21.26 21.44 41.24
CA ASP A 112 -21.82 22.81 41.31
C ASP A 112 -21.13 23.82 40.35
N THR A 113 -21.61 25.07 40.34
CA THR A 113 -21.69 25.99 39.19
C THR A 113 -20.93 27.30 39.38
N ALA A 114 -20.32 27.83 38.31
CA ALA A 114 -20.10 29.27 38.03
C ALA A 114 -19.61 29.38 36.56
N ASP A 115 -20.43 29.72 35.55
CA ASP A 115 -21.19 30.96 35.33
C ASP A 115 -20.30 32.20 35.11
N THR A 116 -20.14 32.58 33.83
CA THR A 116 -20.07 33.97 33.35
C THR A 116 -20.41 33.97 31.86
N ASP A 117 -21.56 34.55 31.54
CA ASP A 117 -22.13 34.70 30.20
C ASP A 117 -21.65 36.01 29.49
N THR A 118 -22.09 36.21 28.23
CA THR A 118 -22.16 37.48 27.47
C THR A 118 -21.09 37.74 26.38
N SER A 119 -21.44 37.30 25.17
CA SER A 119 -21.62 38.12 23.93
C SER A 119 -20.58 39.17 23.49
N GLU A 120 -20.16 39.14 22.20
CA GLU A 120 -20.87 39.83 21.10
C GLU A 120 -20.26 39.49 19.71
N GLN A 121 -20.72 40.16 18.65
CA GLN A 121 -20.87 39.64 17.26
C GLN A 121 -20.13 40.50 16.21
N LEU A 122 -20.01 39.98 14.97
CA LEU A 122 -19.59 40.69 13.72
C LEU A 122 -18.09 41.11 13.65
N ASN A 123 -17.47 41.32 12.48
CA ASN A 123 -17.95 41.41 11.09
C ASN A 123 -16.91 40.87 10.07
N GLU A 124 -17.33 40.70 8.82
CA GLU A 124 -16.45 40.62 7.64
C GLU A 124 -15.58 41.90 7.48
N GLU A 125 -14.36 41.78 6.95
CA GLU A 125 -14.02 42.38 5.64
C GLU A 125 -12.65 41.94 5.10
N GLN A 126 -12.59 41.79 3.76
CA GLN A 126 -11.39 41.63 2.96
C GLN A 126 -10.68 42.99 2.80
N PRO A 127 -9.39 43.05 2.41
CA PRO A 127 -9.18 43.50 1.03
C PRO A 127 -8.03 42.80 0.29
N GLN A 128 -8.23 42.66 -1.03
CA GLN A 128 -7.15 42.41 -1.98
C GLN A 128 -6.19 43.60 -2.02
N SER A 129 -4.94 43.34 -2.41
CA SER A 129 -4.25 44.27 -3.31
C SER A 129 -3.50 43.46 -4.37
N GLU A 130 -3.91 43.66 -5.62
CA GLU A 130 -3.07 43.35 -6.78
C GLU A 130 -1.90 44.33 -6.84
N THR A 131 -0.78 43.94 -7.44
CA THR A 131 0.06 44.78 -8.32
C THR A 131 1.03 43.88 -9.07
N ASP A 132 0.95 43.91 -10.40
CA ASP A 132 1.92 43.29 -11.32
C ASP A 132 3.35 43.81 -11.11
N VAL A 133 4.33 42.91 -11.17
CA VAL A 133 5.57 43.16 -11.91
C VAL A 133 5.99 41.87 -12.63
N GLN A 134 5.82 41.84 -13.96
CA GLN A 134 6.59 40.93 -14.80
C GLN A 134 8.07 41.30 -14.76
N THR A 135 8.96 40.33 -14.65
CA THR A 135 10.31 40.44 -15.21
C THR A 135 10.74 39.05 -15.65
N ASP A 136 10.83 38.86 -16.97
CA ASP A 136 11.43 37.70 -17.58
C ASP A 136 12.88 37.55 -17.11
N ASN A 137 13.28 36.33 -16.79
CA ASN A 137 14.63 35.86 -17.04
C ASN A 137 14.58 34.36 -17.33
N GLU A 138 14.89 34.01 -18.58
CA GLU A 138 15.15 32.64 -19.01
C GLU A 138 16.42 32.14 -18.29
N GLU A 139 16.28 31.46 -17.16
CA GLU A 139 17.36 30.59 -16.69
C GLU A 139 17.18 29.20 -17.28
N LYS A 140 18.07 28.91 -18.24
CA LYS A 140 18.23 27.66 -18.96
C LYS A 140 18.53 26.51 -17.97
N THR A 141 17.48 25.88 -17.43
CA THR A 141 17.60 24.60 -16.72
C THR A 141 18.23 23.58 -17.66
N GLU A 142 19.48 23.20 -17.40
CA GLU A 142 20.12 22.12 -18.15
C GLU A 142 19.40 20.81 -17.83
N ALA A 143 18.76 20.24 -18.86
CA ALA A 143 18.02 19.00 -18.73
C ALA A 143 18.98 17.86 -18.36
N ILE A 144 18.86 17.39 -17.12
CA ILE A 144 19.41 16.10 -16.70
C ILE A 144 18.83 15.03 -17.65
N PRO A 145 19.66 14.14 -18.23
CA PRO A 145 19.15 13.10 -19.13
C PRO A 145 18.14 12.21 -18.39
N THR A 146 16.96 12.02 -18.98
CA THR A 146 15.76 11.42 -18.35
C THR A 146 15.97 10.02 -17.74
N THR A 147 16.99 9.29 -18.23
CA THR A 147 17.54 8.05 -17.64
C THR A 147 17.90 8.17 -16.16
N ASP A 148 18.38 9.33 -15.73
CA ASP A 148 18.87 9.58 -14.37
C ASP A 148 17.69 9.93 -13.44
N THR A 149 16.74 10.74 -13.90
CA THR A 149 15.65 11.29 -13.09
C THR A 149 14.79 10.22 -12.41
N VAL A 150 14.37 9.17 -13.11
CA VAL A 150 13.53 8.10 -12.52
C VAL A 150 14.29 7.36 -11.41
N SER A 151 15.54 6.94 -11.68
CA SER A 151 16.37 6.28 -10.69
C SER A 151 16.78 7.22 -9.54
N ALA A 152 16.92 8.53 -9.78
CA ALA A 152 17.20 9.50 -8.74
C ALA A 152 16.01 9.69 -7.78
N ILE A 153 14.76 9.66 -8.29
CA ILE A 153 13.53 9.62 -7.47
C ILE A 153 13.49 8.34 -6.62
N GLU A 154 13.67 7.18 -7.24
CA GLU A 154 13.68 5.89 -6.54
C GLU A 154 14.77 5.84 -5.46
N ASN A 155 15.99 6.27 -5.79
CA ASN A 155 17.11 6.32 -4.84
C ASN A 155 16.81 7.25 -3.67
N ALA A 156 16.32 8.48 -3.91
CA ALA A 156 15.96 9.42 -2.86
C ALA A 156 14.97 8.81 -1.86
N ILE A 157 13.90 8.18 -2.36
CA ILE A 157 12.89 7.52 -1.52
C ILE A 157 13.49 6.32 -0.77
N ASN A 158 14.25 5.47 -1.45
CA ASN A 158 14.87 4.28 -0.87
C ASN A 158 15.90 4.61 0.23
N THR A 159 16.51 5.81 0.24
CA THR A 159 17.35 6.23 1.39
C THR A 159 16.55 6.46 2.68
N THR A 160 15.25 6.70 2.58
CA THR A 160 14.38 6.97 3.74
C THR A 160 13.71 5.70 4.29
N GLY A 161 13.85 4.56 3.61
CA GLY A 161 13.36 3.27 4.03
C GLY A 161 13.19 2.29 2.87
N ASP A 162 13.04 1.01 3.23
CA ASP A 162 12.66 -0.05 2.30
C ASP A 162 11.16 0.05 2.01
N TYR A 163 10.78 0.33 0.76
CA TYR A 163 9.40 0.55 0.32
C TYR A 163 9.17 -0.05 -1.07
N GLU A 164 7.92 -0.37 -1.40
CA GLU A 164 7.52 -0.61 -2.78
C GLU A 164 7.29 0.73 -3.47
N VAL A 165 8.25 1.15 -4.29
CA VAL A 165 8.18 2.39 -5.08
C VAL A 165 7.87 2.05 -6.53
N THR A 166 6.92 2.77 -7.13
CA THR A 166 6.67 2.75 -8.58
C THR A 166 6.53 4.17 -9.11
N VAL A 167 7.13 4.44 -10.26
CA VAL A 167 7.08 5.73 -10.94
C VAL A 167 6.26 5.58 -12.22
N TRP A 168 5.34 6.51 -12.45
CA TRP A 168 4.35 6.49 -13.52
C TRP A 168 4.40 7.79 -14.32
N THR A 169 4.17 7.67 -15.62
CA THR A 169 3.95 8.80 -16.52
C THR A 169 2.55 9.37 -16.33
N MET A 170 2.34 10.63 -16.73
CA MET A 170 1.01 11.28 -16.68
C MET A 170 -0.07 10.59 -17.53
N ASN A 171 0.31 9.65 -18.41
CA ASN A 171 -0.60 8.83 -19.21
C ASN A 171 -1.05 7.52 -18.51
N GLY A 172 -0.47 7.19 -17.35
CA GLY A 172 -0.77 5.95 -16.62
C GLY A 172 0.08 4.74 -17.03
N ASP A 173 1.16 4.94 -17.81
CA ASP A 173 2.17 3.91 -18.09
C ASP A 173 3.33 4.00 -17.08
N PHE A 174 3.97 2.86 -16.75
CA PHE A 174 5.20 2.85 -15.94
C PHE A 174 6.30 3.71 -16.59
N ALA A 175 6.90 4.60 -15.80
CA ALA A 175 8.01 5.42 -16.23
C ALA A 175 9.28 4.57 -16.45
N ASN A 176 10.09 5.00 -17.39
CA ASN A 176 11.35 4.38 -17.77
C ASN A 176 12.35 5.45 -18.23
N ALA A 177 13.54 5.01 -18.64
CA ALA A 177 14.64 5.84 -19.13
C ALA A 177 14.28 6.93 -20.17
N GLU A 178 13.32 6.65 -21.04
CA GLU A 178 12.90 7.52 -22.14
C GLU A 178 11.65 8.36 -21.79
N SER A 179 11.10 8.18 -20.59
CA SER A 179 9.91 8.88 -20.13
C SER A 179 10.22 10.32 -19.73
N SER A 180 9.37 11.26 -20.13
CA SER A 180 9.50 12.67 -19.78
C SER A 180 8.74 13.02 -18.50
N PRO A 181 9.30 13.88 -17.62
CA PRO A 181 8.59 14.42 -16.47
C PRO A 181 7.42 15.35 -16.87
N PRO A 182 6.51 15.67 -15.94
CA PRO A 182 6.50 15.25 -14.54
C PRO A 182 5.95 13.83 -14.36
N PHE A 183 6.27 13.21 -13.22
CA PHE A 183 5.86 11.84 -12.88
C PHE A 183 4.88 11.78 -11.70
N GLU A 184 4.04 10.75 -11.68
CA GLU A 184 3.34 10.31 -10.47
C GLU A 184 4.18 9.22 -9.79
N VAL A 185 4.40 9.35 -8.48
CA VAL A 185 5.16 8.37 -7.69
C VAL A 185 4.21 7.72 -6.68
N ILE A 186 4.18 6.39 -6.65
CA ILE A 186 3.39 5.63 -5.69
C ILE A 186 4.34 4.85 -4.79
N VAL A 187 4.23 5.09 -3.48
CA VAL A 187 5.04 4.47 -2.43
C VAL A 187 4.11 3.68 -1.51
N ASN A 188 4.28 2.36 -1.47
CA ASN A 188 3.53 1.47 -0.61
C ASN A 188 4.43 0.84 0.46
N THR A 189 3.84 0.60 1.62
CA THR A 189 4.48 -0.07 2.75
C THR A 189 3.77 -1.38 3.07
N THR A 190 4.49 -2.29 3.71
CA THR A 190 3.98 -3.57 4.18
C THR A 190 3.68 -3.53 5.68
N ALA A 191 2.89 -4.49 6.17
CA ALA A 191 2.57 -4.63 7.60
C ALA A 191 3.80 -4.73 8.53
N SER A 192 4.94 -5.25 8.03
CA SER A 192 6.20 -5.32 8.77
C SER A 192 7.02 -4.04 8.78
N GLN A 193 6.70 -3.07 7.91
CA GLN A 193 7.43 -1.80 7.76
C GLN A 193 6.78 -0.63 8.53
N ILE A 194 5.62 -0.85 9.16
CA ILE A 194 4.85 0.14 9.93
C ILE A 194 4.56 -0.42 11.32
N GLN A 195 5.08 0.22 12.38
CA GLN A 195 4.83 -0.21 13.76
C GLN A 195 3.52 0.36 14.33
N ASP A 196 3.32 1.67 14.16
CA ASP A 196 2.17 2.42 14.66
C ASP A 196 1.90 3.63 13.75
N CYS A 197 0.96 4.51 14.15
CA CYS A 197 0.69 5.69 13.35
C CYS A 197 1.77 6.79 13.44
N PHE A 198 2.53 6.89 14.53
CA PHE A 198 3.63 7.85 14.61
C PHE A 198 4.74 7.47 13.64
N ASP A 199 5.11 6.18 13.60
CA ASP A 199 6.01 5.61 12.59
C ASP A 199 5.50 5.84 11.16
N ALA A 200 4.20 5.63 10.91
CA ALA A 200 3.57 5.93 9.62
C ALA A 200 3.68 7.41 9.21
N LYS A 201 3.42 8.34 10.13
CA LYS A 201 3.57 9.80 9.90
C LYS A 201 5.03 10.17 9.63
N ASN A 202 5.98 9.59 10.35
CA ASN A 202 7.41 9.82 10.17
C ASN A 202 7.88 9.37 8.78
N LYS A 203 7.50 8.16 8.36
CA LYS A 203 7.86 7.60 7.04
C LYS A 203 7.24 8.41 5.90
N LEU A 204 5.97 8.77 6.04
CA LEU A 204 5.28 9.70 5.13
C LEU A 204 6.06 11.02 4.99
N PHE A 205 6.39 11.66 6.11
CA PHE A 205 7.14 12.92 6.10
C PHE A 205 8.49 12.79 5.41
N ASN A 206 9.30 11.81 5.80
CA ASN A 206 10.64 11.60 5.25
C ASN A 206 10.62 11.35 3.73
N VAL A 207 9.68 10.53 3.24
CA VAL A 207 9.52 10.26 1.80
C VAL A 207 9.17 11.53 1.03
N MET A 208 8.24 12.34 1.55
CA MET A 208 7.82 13.58 0.93
C MET A 208 8.94 14.63 0.95
N GLU A 209 9.66 14.74 2.06
CA GLU A 209 10.80 15.64 2.25
C GLU A 209 11.94 15.30 1.29
N ALA A 210 12.34 14.02 1.18
CA ALA A 210 13.48 13.59 0.36
C ALA A 210 13.32 13.91 -1.14
N VAL A 211 12.08 13.98 -1.63
CA VAL A 211 11.78 14.36 -3.02
C VAL A 211 11.54 15.86 -3.16
N TYR A 212 10.67 16.45 -2.33
CA TYR A 212 10.21 17.83 -2.53
C TYR A 212 11.08 18.91 -1.89
N SER A 213 12.03 18.56 -1.01
CA SER A 213 13.13 19.47 -0.61
C SER A 213 14.28 19.48 -1.63
N ASN A 214 14.34 18.48 -2.52
CA ASN A 214 15.41 18.36 -3.51
C ASN A 214 15.03 19.12 -4.79
N ASN A 215 15.68 20.26 -5.03
CA ASN A 215 15.44 21.12 -6.21
C ASN A 215 15.62 20.40 -7.56
N ALA A 216 16.43 19.34 -7.65
CA ALA A 216 16.61 18.55 -8.87
C ALA A 216 15.47 17.54 -9.12
N LEU A 217 14.68 17.20 -8.09
CA LEU A 217 13.58 16.22 -8.18
C LEU A 217 12.20 16.85 -8.08
N LYS A 218 12.04 17.91 -7.27
CA LYS A 218 10.77 18.59 -6.98
C LYS A 218 9.93 18.83 -8.23
N ASN A 219 10.48 19.50 -9.24
CA ASN A 219 9.77 19.89 -10.45
C ASN A 219 9.59 18.72 -11.46
N ASN A 220 10.22 17.57 -11.21
CA ASN A 220 10.09 16.37 -12.02
C ASN A 220 9.00 15.41 -11.51
N VAL A 221 8.41 15.69 -10.34
CA VAL A 221 7.36 14.87 -9.73
C VAL A 221 6.09 15.72 -9.61
N ALA A 222 5.02 15.34 -10.31
CA ALA A 222 3.72 15.99 -10.16
C ALA A 222 3.12 15.69 -8.78
N ARG A 223 3.16 14.42 -8.38
CA ARG A 223 2.50 13.94 -7.16
C ARG A 223 3.23 12.75 -6.56
N ILE A 224 3.23 12.68 -5.23
CA ILE A 224 3.54 11.46 -4.49
C ILE A 224 2.25 10.95 -3.83
N LYS A 225 1.98 9.65 -3.96
CA LYS A 225 1.00 8.90 -3.17
C LYS A 225 1.75 7.99 -2.20
N PHE A 226 1.35 8.00 -0.94
CA PHE A 226 1.96 7.19 0.10
C PHE A 226 0.90 6.38 0.86
N THR A 227 1.10 5.07 0.96
CA THR A 227 0.21 4.14 1.68
C THR A 227 0.93 3.51 2.87
N ALA A 228 0.59 3.94 4.08
CA ALA A 228 1.00 3.27 5.32
C ALA A 228 0.03 2.13 5.65
N TRP A 229 0.51 0.88 5.58
CA TRP A 229 -0.33 -0.29 5.79
C TRP A 229 -1.09 -0.22 7.13
N GLY A 230 -2.42 -0.28 7.06
CA GLY A 230 -3.30 -0.27 8.23
C GLY A 230 -3.35 1.02 9.06
N GLN A 231 -2.65 2.10 8.66
CA GLN A 231 -2.59 3.36 9.43
C GLN A 231 -3.17 4.54 8.67
N LEU A 232 -2.59 4.90 7.52
CA LEU A 232 -2.95 6.11 6.77
C LEU A 232 -2.66 5.99 5.27
N LYS A 233 -3.30 6.88 4.51
CA LYS A 233 -2.92 7.21 3.14
C LYS A 233 -2.73 8.71 3.03
N ALA A 234 -1.81 9.12 2.17
CA ALA A 234 -1.59 10.51 1.85
C ALA A 234 -1.34 10.67 0.35
N SER A 235 -1.62 11.87 -0.13
CA SER A 235 -1.02 12.34 -1.37
C SER A 235 -0.66 13.81 -1.24
N LEU A 236 0.43 14.20 -1.90
CA LEU A 236 0.90 15.57 -1.96
C LEU A 236 1.24 15.88 -3.41
N GLY A 237 0.57 16.88 -3.98
CA GLY A 237 0.90 17.46 -5.28
C GLY A 237 1.99 18.51 -5.15
N VAL A 238 2.80 18.69 -6.19
CA VAL A 238 3.96 19.61 -6.15
C VAL A 238 3.57 21.08 -5.93
N GLN A 239 2.38 21.51 -6.37
CA GLN A 239 1.91 22.88 -6.15
C GLN A 239 1.66 23.18 -4.66
N ASP A 240 1.34 22.15 -3.87
CA ASP A 240 1.00 22.26 -2.45
C ASP A 240 2.23 22.13 -1.51
N THR A 241 3.43 22.07 -2.07
CA THR A 241 4.71 21.92 -1.34
C THR A 241 5.26 23.23 -0.75
N GLY A 242 4.39 24.21 -0.47
CA GLY A 242 4.75 25.57 -0.03
C GLY A 242 5.09 25.72 1.46
N PHE A 243 5.20 24.62 2.21
CA PHE A 243 5.43 24.62 3.66
C PHE A 243 6.91 24.41 4.02
N ASP A 244 7.31 24.90 5.20
CA ASP A 244 8.66 24.73 5.73
C ASP A 244 8.81 23.33 6.35
N TRP A 245 9.61 22.48 5.70
CA TRP A 245 9.96 21.14 6.16
C TRP A 245 10.58 21.16 7.57
N SER A 246 11.50 22.10 7.82
CA SER A 246 12.26 22.21 9.07
C SER A 246 11.40 22.61 10.27
N ALA A 247 10.33 23.37 10.05
CA ALA A 247 9.39 23.81 11.08
C ALA A 247 8.15 22.90 11.22
N SER A 248 7.79 22.15 10.17
CA SER A 248 6.58 21.30 10.19
C SER A 248 6.78 20.05 11.04
N GLY A 249 7.75 19.21 10.65
CA GLY A 249 7.88 17.85 11.17
C GLY A 249 6.65 16.95 10.93
N PRO A 250 6.74 15.66 11.28
CA PRO A 250 5.79 14.65 10.80
C PRO A 250 4.32 14.86 11.24
N SER A 251 4.11 15.23 12.50
CA SER A 251 2.74 15.39 13.04
C SER A 251 2.03 16.65 12.58
N ASN A 252 2.73 17.77 12.32
CA ASN A 252 2.07 18.97 11.78
C ASN A 252 1.90 18.85 10.26
N PHE A 253 2.86 18.25 9.55
CA PHE A 253 2.69 17.90 8.14
C PHE A 253 1.45 17.02 7.92
N TRP A 254 1.23 16.02 8.76
CA TRP A 254 0.02 15.19 8.71
C TRP A 254 -1.28 15.99 8.91
N LYS A 255 -1.28 16.96 9.84
CA LYS A 255 -2.43 17.85 10.05
C LYS A 255 -2.68 18.76 8.84
N ILE A 256 -1.62 19.27 8.21
CA ILE A 256 -1.71 20.08 6.98
C ILE A 256 -2.38 19.25 5.87
N LEU A 257 -1.91 18.02 5.61
CA LEU A 257 -2.51 17.14 4.59
C LEU A 257 -4.01 16.87 4.83
N GLN A 258 -4.43 16.72 6.09
CA GLN A 258 -5.85 16.57 6.45
C GLN A 258 -6.67 17.84 6.24
N GLN A 259 -6.07 19.03 6.37
CA GLN A 259 -6.74 20.31 6.13
C GLN A 259 -7.03 20.57 4.65
N TYR A 260 -6.22 20.01 3.73
CA TYR A 260 -6.56 19.99 2.31
C TYR A 260 -7.84 19.17 2.09
N LYS A 261 -7.76 17.85 2.31
CA LYS A 261 -8.90 16.92 2.20
C LYS A 261 -8.67 15.73 3.14
N SER A 262 -9.69 15.40 3.93
CA SER A 262 -9.69 14.24 4.85
C SER A 262 -10.15 12.93 4.21
N TYR A 263 -10.35 12.91 2.88
CA TYR A 263 -10.81 11.78 2.08
C TYR A 263 -9.94 11.64 0.82
N GLU A 264 -9.91 10.45 0.20
CA GLU A 264 -9.13 10.22 -1.03
C GLU A 264 -9.81 10.96 -2.20
N ASP A 265 -9.12 11.94 -2.78
CA ASP A 265 -9.63 12.69 -3.93
C ASP A 265 -8.72 12.50 -5.15
N GLU A 266 -9.32 11.97 -6.20
CA GLU A 266 -8.69 11.70 -7.50
C GLU A 266 -9.22 12.60 -8.62
N SER A 267 -9.93 13.68 -8.26
CA SER A 267 -10.36 14.72 -9.20
C SER A 267 -9.30 15.82 -9.38
N GLY A 268 -9.42 16.60 -10.47
CA GLY A 268 -8.49 17.69 -10.76
C GLY A 268 -7.13 17.26 -11.31
N SER A 269 -6.20 18.22 -11.42
CA SER A 269 -4.85 17.99 -11.91
C SER A 269 -3.99 17.25 -10.88
N LEU A 270 -3.14 16.32 -11.33
CA LEU A 270 -2.32 15.47 -10.44
C LEU A 270 -1.47 16.30 -9.46
N ASP A 271 -0.92 17.42 -9.92
CA ASP A 271 -0.08 18.32 -9.14
C ASP A 271 -0.80 19.14 -8.05
N GLN A 272 -2.13 18.98 -7.94
CA GLN A 272 -3.00 19.61 -6.93
C GLN A 272 -3.84 18.59 -6.13
N ARG A 273 -3.59 17.28 -6.29
CA ARG A 273 -4.33 16.22 -5.57
C ARG A 273 -3.72 15.93 -4.20
N THR A 274 -3.73 16.93 -3.33
CA THR A 274 -3.25 16.79 -1.95
C THR A 274 -4.37 16.36 -1.01
N TYR A 275 -4.11 15.33 -0.20
CA TYR A 275 -5.06 14.78 0.79
C TYR A 275 -4.34 13.99 1.89
N GLY A 276 -5.00 13.85 3.05
CA GLY A 276 -4.57 13.00 4.17
C GLY A 276 -5.73 12.20 4.75
N VAL A 277 -5.68 10.87 4.61
CA VAL A 277 -6.77 9.96 5.00
C VAL A 277 -6.33 8.99 6.08
N ARG A 278 -7.08 8.94 7.17
CA ARG A 278 -6.90 7.98 8.25
C ARG A 278 -7.51 6.64 7.84
N ILE A 279 -6.77 5.54 7.97
CA ILE A 279 -7.32 4.18 7.90
C ILE A 279 -7.74 3.71 9.30
N ASN A 280 -6.99 4.12 10.33
CA ASN A 280 -7.20 3.76 11.72
C ASN A 280 -7.38 5.01 12.60
N ASN A 281 -8.20 4.89 13.64
CA ASN A 281 -8.45 5.94 14.64
C ASN A 281 -7.19 6.30 15.45
N SER A 282 -6.17 5.44 15.47
CA SER A 282 -4.83 5.74 16.01
C SER A 282 -4.09 6.89 15.30
N CYS A 283 -4.64 7.43 14.20
CA CYS A 283 -4.02 8.46 13.36
C CYS A 283 -4.58 9.88 13.50
N GLU A 284 -5.14 10.22 14.66
CA GLU A 284 -5.43 11.61 15.07
C GLU A 284 -4.19 12.51 15.13
#